data_AF-A0A7D4BFQ9-F1
#
_entry.id   AF-A0A7D4BFQ9-F1
#
_cell.length_a   1.000
_cell.length_b   1.000
_cell.length_c   1.000
_cell.angle_alpha   90.00
_cell.angle_beta   90.00
_cell.angle_gamma   90.00
#
_symmetry.space_group_name_H-M   'P 1'
#
loop_
_entity.id
_entity.type
_entity.pdbx_description
1 polymer ?
#
loop_
_entity_poly.entity_id
_entity_poly.type
_entity_poly.pdbx_seq_one_letter_code
_entity_poly.pdbx_strand_id
1 'polypeptide(L)' 'MIEIISPSDNSRDTKAKFDLYEENGVQEYWMVYPGLKMITAYILEKEKYKLADEYIEPGFILVATLPGLALE' A
#
# COMPACT_ATOMS: atom_id res chain seq x y z
N MET A 1 5.05 -5.14 0.39
CA MET A 1 5.59 -4.22 1.42
C MET A 1 4.42 -3.51 2.07
N ILE A 2 4.43 -3.36 3.39
CA ILE A 2 3.37 -2.68 4.14
C ILE A 2 4.01 -1.54 4.93
N GLU A 3 3.51 -0.32 4.74
CA GLU A 3 3.91 0.88 5.47
C GLU A 3 2.73 1.37 6.31
N ILE A 4 2.98 1.63 7.59
CA ILE A 4 1.99 2.19 8.52
C ILE A 4 2.30 3.68 8.68
N ILE A 5 1.43 4.52 8.14
CA ILE A 5 1.62 5.97 8.12
C ILE A 5 1.36 6.53 9.52
N SER A 6 2.38 7.17 10.08
CA SER A 6 2.26 7.87 11.36
C SER A 6 1.48 9.18 11.17
N PRO A 7 0.68 9.63 12.16
CA PRO A 7 0.08 10.97 12.15
C PRO A 7 1.11 12.11 12.01
N SER A 8 2.37 11.86 12.37
CA SER A 8 3.47 12.82 12.26
C SER A 8 4.19 12.80 10.91
N ASP A 9 3.90 11.83 10.05
CA ASP A 9 4.55 11.74 8.74
C ASP A 9 4.08 12.90 7.87
N ASN A 10 5.05 13.56 7.23
CA ASN A 10 4.73 14.60 6.26
C ASN A 10 4.61 13.97 4.86
N SER A 11 3.81 14.61 4.01
CA SER A 11 3.55 14.15 2.64
C SER A 11 4.81 13.98 1.78
N ARG A 12 5.92 14.65 2.12
CA ARG A 12 7.19 14.53 1.42
C ARG A 12 7.88 13.19 1.70
N ASP A 13 7.92 12.76 2.96
CA ASP A 13 8.51 11.46 3.35
C ASP A 13 7.73 10.30 2.72
N THR A 14 6.40 10.37 2.82
CA THR A 14 5.51 9.36 2.23
C THR A 14 5.70 9.23 0.72
N LYS A 15 5.82 10.37 0.02
CA LYS A 15 6.10 10.41 -1.42
C LYS A 15 7.47 9.80 -1.75
N ALA A 16 8.52 10.18 -1.01
CA ALA A 16 9.87 9.68 -1.24
C ALA A 16 9.96 8.16 -1.08
N LYS A 17 9.30 7.59 -0.05
CA LYS A 17 9.23 6.13 0.13
C LYS A 17 8.44 5.45 -0.97
N PHE A 18 7.31 6.02 -1.38
CA PHE A 18 6.50 5.51 -2.49
C PHE A 18 7.33 5.40 -3.77
N ASP A 19 8.00 6.48 -4.15
CA ASP A 19 8.84 6.54 -5.35
C ASP A 19 10.03 5.56 -5.22
N LEU A 20 10.67 5.47 -4.05
CA LEU A 20 11.77 4.54 -3.79
C LEU A 20 11.35 3.07 -3.95
N TYR A 21 10.19 2.68 -3.41
CA TYR A 21 9.71 1.29 -3.54
C TYR A 21 9.30 0.95 -4.97
N GLU A 22 8.73 1.91 -5.70
CA GLU A 22 8.41 1.78 -7.12
C GLU A 22 9.68 1.51 -7.93
N GLU A 23 10.70 2.36 -7.77
CA GLU A 23 11.99 2.26 -8.46
C GLU A 23 12.73 0.97 -8.15
N ASN A 24 12.57 0.42 -6.94
CA ASN A 24 13.19 -0.84 -6.53
C ASN A 24 12.36 -2.09 -6.88
N GLY A 25 11.24 -1.94 -7.60
CA GLY A 25 10.51 -3.07 -8.15
C GLY A 25 9.65 -3.84 -7.14
N VAL A 26 9.31 -3.23 -6.00
CA VAL A 26 8.42 -3.85 -5.00
C VAL A 26 7.05 -4.07 -5.65
N GLN A 27 6.68 -5.34 -5.85
CA GLN A 27 5.52 -5.73 -6.66
C GLN A 27 4.18 -5.25 -6.11
N GLU A 28 4.06 -5.18 -4.79
CA GLU A 28 2.83 -4.82 -4.09
C GLU A 28 3.17 -3.97 -2.87
N TYR A 29 2.55 -2.80 -2.76
CA TYR A 29 2.82 -1.81 -1.72
C TYR A 29 1.53 -1.32 -1.07
N TRP A 30 1.45 -1.48 0.24
CA TRP A 30 0.27 -1.20 1.03
C TRP A 30 0.56 -0.04 1.97
N MET A 31 -0.30 0.96 1.94
CA MET A 31 -0.23 2.13 2.80
C MET A 31 -1.40 2.08 3.77
N VAL A 32 -1.10 1.91 5.05
CA VAL A 32 -2.09 1.87 6.12
C VAL A 32 -2.16 3.25 6.77
N TYR A 33 -3.34 3.83 6.83
CA TYR A 33 -3.63 5.13 7.46
C TYR A 33 -4.51 4.91 8.70
N PRO A 34 -3.93 4.65 9.89
CA PRO A 34 -4.71 4.33 11.09
C PRO A 34 -5.67 5.46 11.50
N GLY A 35 -5.24 6.71 11.35
CA GLY A 35 -6.07 7.88 11.68
C GLY A 35 -7.30 8.02 10.79
N LEU A 36 -7.26 7.45 9.58
CA LEU A 36 -8.36 7.45 8.61
C LEU A 36 -9.10 6.12 8.56
N LYS A 37 -8.63 5.10 9.28
CA LYS A 37 -9.09 3.70 9.18
C LYS A 37 -9.15 3.22 7.72
N MET A 38 -8.10 3.53 6.97
CA MET A 38 -8.03 3.29 5.54
C MET A 38 -6.75 2.54 5.19
N ILE A 39 -6.84 1.65 4.20
CA ILE A 39 -5.68 0.99 3.58
C ILE A 39 -5.76 1.22 2.07
N THR A 40 -4.65 1.60 1.46
CA THR A 40 -4.54 1.72 0.01
C THR A 40 -3.49 0.72 -0.49
N ALA A 41 -3.86 -0.11 -1.46
CA ALA A 41 -2.97 -1.10 -2.05
C ALA A 41 -2.58 -0.72 -3.48
N TYR A 42 -1.29 -0.78 -3.78
CA TYR A 42 -0.71 -0.51 -5.09
C TYR A 42 -0.02 -1.74 -5.64
N ILE A 43 -0.21 -1.99 -6.95
CA ILE A 43 0.48 -3.05 -7.69
C ILE A 43 1.40 -2.42 -8.73
N LEU A 44 2.63 -2.93 -8.82
CA LEU A 44 3.59 -2.47 -9.80
C LEU A 44 3.27 -3.07 -11.17
N GLU A 45 2.89 -2.22 -12.12
CA GLU A 45 2.64 -2.59 -13.51
C GLU A 45 3.53 -1.76 -14.43
N LYS A 46 4.34 -2.43 -15.26
CA LYS A 46 5.21 -1.75 -16.23
C LYS A 46 6.03 -0.62 -15.59
N GLU A 47 6.67 -0.93 -14.46
CA GLU A 47 7.53 -0.01 -13.68
C GLU A 47 6.78 1.17 -13.04
N LYS A 48 5.43 1.11 -12.99
CA LYS A 48 4.63 2.12 -12.31
C LYS A 48 3.56 1.51 -11.41
N TYR A 49 3.43 2.08 -10.22
CA TYR A 49 2.37 1.72 -9.30
C TYR A 49 1.01 2.12 -9.87
N LYS A 50 0.09 1.17 -9.80
CA LYS A 50 -1.33 1.34 -10.06
C LYS A 50 -2.08 1.10 -8.78
N LEU A 51 -3.06 1.96 -8.50
CA LEU A 51 -4.00 1.71 -7.42
C LEU A 51 -4.76 0.43 -7.75
N ALA A 52 -4.62 -0.57 -6.90
CA ALA A 52 -5.35 -1.82 -7.03
C ALA A 52 -6.67 -1.74 -6.25
N ASP A 53 -6.62 -1.25 -5.01
CA ASP A 53 -7.80 -1.18 -4.16
C ASP A 53 -7.64 -0.19 -3.00
N GLU A 54 -8.76 0.20 -2.42
CA GLU A 54 -8.86 1.04 -1.23
C GLU A 54 -9.89 0.47 -0.26
N TYR A 55 -9.45 0.18 0.96
CA TYR A 55 -10.24 -0.46 2.01
C TYR A 55 -10.54 0.56 3.11
N ILE A 56 -11.83 0.84 3.34
CA ILE A 56 -12.31 1.80 4.36
C ILE A 56 -13.20 1.09 5.40
N GLU A 57 -13.75 -0.07 5.04
CA GLU A 57 -14.65 -0.87 5.87
C GLU A 57 -14.02 -2.26 6.14
N PRO A 58 -14.41 -2.94 7.23
CA PRO A 58 -13.94 -4.29 7.53
C PRO A 58 -14.29 -5.27 6.40
N GLY A 59 -13.35 -6.13 6.05
CA GLY A 59 -13.54 -7.13 5.00
C GLY A 59 -12.26 -7.86 4.65
N PHE A 60 -12.39 -8.92 3.86
CA PHE A 60 -11.23 -9.67 3.42
C PHE A 60 -10.41 -8.89 2.41
N ILE A 61 -9.10 -8.80 2.66
CA ILE A 61 -8.17 -8.21 1.72
C ILE A 61 -7.34 -9.31 1.06
N LEU A 62 -7.41 -9.41 -0.27
CA LEU A 62 -6.64 -10.37 -1.06
C LEU A 62 -5.24 -9.82 -1.33
N VAL A 63 -4.22 -10.64 -1.07
CA VAL A 63 -2.83 -10.27 -1.34
C VAL A 63 -2.45 -10.75 -2.74
N ALA A 64 -2.19 -9.83 -3.65
CA ALA A 64 -1.96 -10.18 -5.06
C ALA A 64 -0.68 -11.00 -5.26
N THR A 65 0.37 -10.70 -4.48
CA THR A 65 1.67 -11.37 -4.54
C THR A 65 1.73 -12.67 -3.76
N LEU A 66 0.73 -12.95 -2.91
CA LEU A 66 0.63 -14.17 -2.11
C LEU A 66 -0.75 -14.83 -2.31
N PRO A 67 -0.97 -15.51 -3.45
CA PRO A 67 -2.24 -16.18 -3.72
C PRO A 67 -2.61 -17.16 -2.59
N GLY A 68 -3.82 -17.01 -2.06
CA GLY A 68 -4.34 -17.84 -0.96
C GLY A 68 -4.16 -17.24 0.44
N LEU A 69 -3.42 -16.12 0.57
CA LEU A 69 -3.42 -15.31 1.79
C LEU A 69 -4.54 -14.27 1.72
N ALA A 70 -5.39 -14.27 2.76
CA ALA A 70 -6.39 -13.24 3.00
C ALA A 70 -6.18 -12.64 4.40
N LEU A 71 -6.36 -11.33 4.52
CA LEU A 71 -6.34 -10.61 5.78
C LEU A 71 -7.78 -10.28 6.21
N GLU A 72 -8.06 -10.35 7.51
CA GLU A 72 -9.35 -10.01 8.16
C GLU A 72 -9.16 -8.87 9.18
#